data_AF-A0A5D6Y5V3-F1
#
_entry.id   AF-A0A5D6Y5V3-F1
#
_cell.length_a   1.000
_cell.length_b   1.000
_cell.length_c   1.000
_cell.angle_alpha   90.00
_cell.angle_beta   90.00
_cell.angle_gamma   90.00
#
_symmetry.space_group_name_H-M   'P 1'
#
loop_
_entity.id
_entity.type
_entity.pdbx_description
1 polymer ?
#
loop_
_entity_poly.entity_id
_entity_poly.type
_entity_poly.pdbx_seq_one_letter_code
_entity_poly.pdbx_strand_id
1 'polypeptide(L)'
;MGNALFVCGFSSVNPQSTFYRAYRTNEAMMTKLKGVGLDQKHLYALHQIFSAMDKDNSGEINMGEFFTYIDLARSRFSEKAFSIMDKDESGEVDFIEFVLAVWNYCSFSHASLVRFAFDIYDLDGSGEIEHAEVLRCVREVWGGAWEDSSSAQKIVAKLDMIMHATASGKLSVQKFQEFALRHPILLFPAFQLQTEMQKKVLGEKFWLHVAKKRGGVNPRDLNWVNVQMLSKMSKQTSSKFLQALEDDLGEQIANHLSTKPEIGGRRL
;
A
#
# COMPACT_ATOMS: atom_id res chain seq x y z
N MET A 1 18.81 -6.07 19.52
CA MET A 1 18.99 -5.09 20.62
C MET A 1 18.17 -3.87 20.26
N GLY A 2 17.13 -3.41 20.94
CA GLY A 2 16.33 -3.86 22.06
C GLY A 2 15.19 -2.82 22.13
N ASN A 3 13.94 -3.26 22.25
CA ASN A 3 12.78 -2.39 22.44
C ASN A 3 13.00 -1.49 23.67
N ALA A 4 13.33 -0.22 23.46
CA ALA A 4 13.58 0.75 24.53
C ALA A 4 12.30 1.45 25.02
N LEU A 5 11.13 0.84 24.87
CA LEU A 5 9.87 1.34 25.43
C LEU A 5 9.17 0.39 26.41
N PHE A 6 9.80 -0.74 26.79
CA PHE A 6 9.13 -1.74 27.65
C PHE A 6 9.74 -1.98 29.03
N VAL A 7 10.70 -1.16 29.48
CA VAL A 7 11.36 -1.35 30.79
C VAL A 7 11.18 -0.13 31.68
N CYS A 8 9.96 0.06 32.20
CA CYS A 8 9.63 0.59 33.54
C CYS A 8 8.13 0.96 33.60
N GLY A 9 7.27 0.14 34.21
CA GLY A 9 6.02 0.58 34.88
C GLY A 9 4.96 1.42 34.12
N PHE A 10 5.00 1.61 32.80
CA PHE A 10 4.03 2.40 32.03
C PHE A 10 2.78 1.62 31.60
N SER A 11 2.04 1.04 32.54
CA SER A 11 0.84 0.24 32.25
C SER A 11 -0.50 1.01 32.24
N SER A 12 -0.51 2.35 32.15
CA SER A 12 -1.75 3.15 32.26
C SER A 12 -2.20 3.92 31.01
N VAL A 13 -1.39 4.01 29.96
CA VAL A 13 -1.79 4.64 28.69
C VAL A 13 -2.36 3.55 27.79
N ASN A 14 -3.56 3.75 27.23
CA ASN A 14 -4.15 2.83 26.28
C ASN A 14 -4.06 3.42 24.85
N PRO A 15 -3.07 3.00 24.04
CA PRO A 15 -2.87 3.54 22.67
C PRO A 15 -4.11 3.40 21.78
N GLN A 16 -4.96 2.41 22.05
CA GLN A 16 -6.19 2.20 21.31
C GLN A 16 -7.25 3.26 21.62
N SER A 17 -7.38 3.68 22.88
CA SER A 17 -8.32 4.75 23.23
C SER A 17 -7.89 6.10 22.68
N THR A 18 -6.58 6.37 22.69
CA THR A 18 -5.97 7.56 22.07
C THR A 18 -6.27 7.60 20.58
N PHE A 19 -6.04 6.48 19.89
CA PHE A 19 -6.36 6.36 18.47
C PHE A 19 -7.83 6.64 18.16
N TYR A 20 -8.75 6.03 18.90
CA TYR A 20 -10.18 6.26 18.68
C TYR A 20 -10.65 7.66 19.07
N ARG A 21 -9.88 8.41 19.88
CA ARG A 21 -10.16 9.81 20.16
C ARG A 21 -9.80 10.69 18.96
N ALA A 22 -8.58 10.58 18.44
CA ALA A 22 -8.17 11.27 17.22
C ALA A 22 -8.98 10.85 15.98
N TYR A 23 -9.44 9.59 15.95
CA TYR A 23 -10.35 9.08 14.93
C TYR A 23 -11.68 9.85 14.90
N ARG A 24 -12.24 10.16 16.08
CA ARG A 24 -13.54 10.85 16.18
C ARG A 24 -13.49 12.32 15.79
N THR A 25 -12.35 12.97 15.89
CA THR A 25 -12.21 14.41 15.58
C THR A 25 -12.06 14.71 14.09
N ASN A 26 -11.87 13.68 13.23
CA ASN A 26 -11.71 13.80 11.77
C ASN A 26 -12.93 13.29 10.97
N GLU A 27 -14.14 13.75 11.29
CA GLU A 27 -15.40 13.19 10.77
C GLU A 27 -15.51 13.09 9.24
N ALA A 28 -15.03 14.09 8.49
CA ALA A 28 -15.14 14.12 7.02
C ALA A 28 -14.34 12.99 6.36
N MET A 29 -13.12 12.75 6.86
CA MET A 29 -12.27 11.65 6.41
C MET A 29 -12.88 10.30 6.81
N MET A 30 -13.39 10.19 8.04
CA MET A 30 -13.96 8.94 8.55
C MET A 30 -15.23 8.52 7.80
N THR A 31 -16.08 9.47 7.44
CA THR A 31 -17.27 9.21 6.62
C THR A 31 -16.88 8.58 5.27
N LYS A 32 -15.81 9.08 4.65
CA LYS A 32 -15.31 8.56 3.38
C LYS A 32 -14.65 7.18 3.52
N LEU A 33 -13.84 6.96 4.57
CA LEU A 33 -13.21 5.67 4.83
C LEU A 33 -14.23 4.57 5.16
N LYS A 34 -15.27 4.90 5.92
CA LYS A 34 -16.42 4.01 6.13
C LYS A 34 -17.11 3.64 4.81
N GLY A 35 -17.23 4.61 3.90
CA GLY A 35 -17.78 4.40 2.56
C GLY A 35 -17.03 3.35 1.72
N VAL A 36 -15.73 3.13 1.96
CA VAL A 36 -14.93 2.08 1.29
C VAL A 36 -14.82 0.79 2.12
N GLY A 37 -15.58 0.67 3.21
CA GLY A 37 -15.62 -0.51 4.08
C GLY A 37 -14.51 -0.58 5.13
N LEU A 38 -13.73 0.50 5.32
CA LEU A 38 -12.77 0.65 6.41
C LEU A 38 -13.49 1.10 7.67
N ASP A 39 -13.43 0.29 8.73
CA ASP A 39 -13.92 0.67 10.04
C ASP A 39 -12.77 1.10 10.95
N GLN A 40 -13.11 1.60 12.15
CA GLN A 40 -12.13 2.06 13.13
C GLN A 40 -11.16 0.96 13.56
N LYS A 41 -11.59 -0.31 13.61
CA LYS A 41 -10.72 -1.43 14.03
C LYS A 41 -9.70 -1.74 12.94
N HIS A 42 -10.11 -1.73 11.67
CA HIS A 42 -9.21 -1.88 10.54
C HIS A 42 -8.16 -0.76 10.53
N LEU A 43 -8.59 0.48 10.75
CA LEU A 43 -7.69 1.63 10.74
C LEU A 43 -6.71 1.61 11.91
N TYR A 44 -7.14 1.18 13.10
CA TYR A 44 -6.23 1.01 14.22
C TYR A 44 -5.18 -0.08 13.94
N ALA A 45 -5.60 -1.22 13.40
CA ALA A 45 -4.67 -2.29 13.05
C ALA A 45 -3.67 -1.87 11.95
N LEU A 46 -4.13 -1.12 10.94
CA LEU A 46 -3.27 -0.54 9.91
C LEU A 46 -2.30 0.51 10.48
N HIS A 47 -2.73 1.32 11.44
CA HIS A 47 -1.86 2.27 12.13
C HIS A 47 -0.74 1.55 12.90
N GLN A 48 -1.05 0.46 13.61
CA GLN A 48 -0.01 -0.31 14.30
C GLN A 48 1.03 -0.88 13.32
N ILE A 49 0.62 -1.25 12.11
CA ILE A 49 1.51 -1.75 11.07
C ILE A 49 2.33 -0.60 10.46
N PHE A 50 1.68 0.54 10.19
CA PHE A 50 2.33 1.76 9.72
C PHE A 50 3.44 2.19 10.67
N SER A 51 3.15 2.35 11.97
CA SER A 51 4.15 2.71 12.98
C SER A 51 5.24 1.66 13.18
N ALA A 52 4.99 0.39 12.80
CA ALA A 52 6.02 -0.64 12.83
C ALA A 52 6.90 -0.64 11.57
N MET A 53 6.40 -0.06 10.47
CA MET A 53 7.08 0.07 9.19
C MET A 53 7.95 1.33 9.15
N ASP A 54 7.41 2.48 9.58
CA ASP A 54 8.11 3.75 9.81
C ASP A 54 9.15 3.57 10.93
N LYS A 55 10.42 3.38 10.56
CA LYS A 55 11.50 3.06 11.50
C LYS A 55 12.13 4.29 12.10
N ASP A 56 12.17 5.38 11.34
CA ASP A 56 12.72 6.65 11.80
C ASP A 56 11.69 7.51 12.54
N ASN A 57 10.41 7.12 12.53
CA ASN A 57 9.28 7.86 13.10
C ASN A 57 9.10 9.24 12.44
N SER A 58 9.34 9.31 11.13
CA SER A 58 9.11 10.52 10.33
C SER A 58 7.61 10.82 10.15
N GLY A 59 6.74 9.82 10.36
CA GLY A 59 5.31 9.92 10.05
C GLY A 59 4.99 9.62 8.59
N GLU A 60 5.99 9.24 7.80
CA GLU A 60 5.90 8.84 6.39
C GLU A 60 6.68 7.52 6.20
N ILE A 61 6.32 6.71 5.21
CA ILE A 61 7.03 5.46 4.89
C ILE A 61 7.87 5.69 3.65
N ASN A 62 9.19 5.58 3.76
CA ASN A 62 10.04 5.59 2.58
C ASN A 62 10.12 4.20 1.90
N MET A 63 10.66 4.19 0.68
CA MET A 63 10.77 2.97 -0.13
C MET A 63 11.59 1.86 0.56
N GLY A 64 12.64 2.21 1.30
CA GLY A 64 13.50 1.24 1.99
C GLY A 64 12.77 0.56 3.14
N GLU A 65 12.04 1.32 3.93
CA GLU A 65 11.21 0.83 5.04
C GLU A 65 10.12 -0.11 4.54
N PHE A 66 9.42 0.28 3.47
CA PHE A 66 8.37 -0.54 2.87
C PHE A 66 8.88 -1.92 2.46
N PHE A 67 9.92 -1.98 1.62
CA PHE A 67 10.47 -3.25 1.12
C PHE A 67 11.11 -4.11 2.22
N THR A 68 11.75 -3.46 3.19
CA THR A 68 12.31 -4.16 4.36
C THR A 68 11.20 -4.80 5.19
N TYR A 69 10.09 -4.10 5.43
CA TYR A 69 8.98 -4.62 6.23
C TYR A 69 8.28 -5.79 5.54
N ILE A 70 7.98 -5.66 4.24
CA ILE A 70 7.29 -6.72 3.51
C ILE A 70 8.20 -7.89 3.11
N ASP A 71 9.52 -7.76 3.35
CA ASP A 71 10.53 -8.79 3.06
C ASP A 71 10.56 -9.16 1.57
N LEU A 72 10.52 -8.13 0.71
CA LEU A 72 10.52 -8.29 -0.73
C LEU A 72 11.70 -7.54 -1.35
N ALA A 73 12.44 -8.23 -2.21
CA ALA A 73 13.51 -7.62 -2.98
C ALA A 73 12.95 -6.54 -3.92
N ARG A 74 13.68 -5.43 -4.03
CA ARG A 74 13.34 -4.34 -4.94
C ARG A 74 13.45 -4.80 -6.39
N SER A 75 12.45 -4.43 -7.15
CA SER A 75 12.31 -4.69 -8.58
C SER A 75 11.75 -3.43 -9.24
N ARG A 76 11.91 -3.23 -10.54
CA ARG A 76 11.39 -2.02 -11.19
C ARG A 76 9.88 -1.98 -11.10
N PHE A 77 9.22 -3.13 -11.19
CA PHE A 77 7.78 -3.26 -11.01
C PHE A 77 7.37 -2.83 -9.61
N SER A 78 8.04 -3.33 -8.58
CA SER A 78 7.66 -3.04 -7.20
C SER A 78 7.93 -1.58 -6.84
N GLU A 79 9.02 -0.99 -7.33
CA GLU A 79 9.33 0.43 -7.16
C GLU A 79 8.29 1.32 -7.86
N LYS A 80 7.88 0.97 -9.09
CA LYS A 80 6.82 1.69 -9.79
C LYS A 80 5.46 1.50 -9.12
N ALA A 81 5.17 0.31 -8.58
CA ALA A 81 3.97 0.08 -7.79
C ALA A 81 3.96 0.97 -6.55
N PHE A 82 5.08 1.10 -5.84
CA PHE A 82 5.25 2.00 -4.70
C PHE A 82 5.03 3.46 -5.10
N SER A 83 5.60 3.91 -6.22
CA SER A 83 5.40 5.28 -6.71
C SER A 83 3.95 5.57 -7.14
N ILE A 84 3.11 4.55 -7.34
CA ILE A 84 1.67 4.73 -7.57
C ILE A 84 0.91 4.86 -6.23
N MET A 85 1.49 4.36 -5.14
CA MET A 85 0.95 4.52 -3.78
C MET A 85 1.19 5.94 -3.25
N ASP A 86 2.39 6.46 -3.46
CA ASP A 86 2.76 7.87 -3.26
C ASP A 86 2.03 8.74 -4.29
N LYS A 87 0.95 9.40 -3.87
CA LYS A 87 0.05 10.13 -4.78
C LYS A 87 0.41 11.59 -4.91
N ASP A 88 1.05 12.15 -3.89
CA ASP A 88 1.54 13.52 -3.94
C ASP A 88 2.95 13.64 -4.52
N GLU A 89 3.56 12.50 -4.90
CA GLU A 89 4.89 12.39 -5.49
C GLU A 89 5.98 12.98 -4.58
N SER A 90 5.77 12.90 -3.26
CA SER A 90 6.74 13.39 -2.28
C SER A 90 7.97 12.48 -2.15
N GLY A 91 7.88 11.24 -2.64
CA GLY A 91 8.88 10.19 -2.53
C GLY A 91 8.68 9.28 -1.31
N GLU A 92 7.74 9.63 -0.43
CA GLU A 92 7.39 8.91 0.80
C GLU A 92 5.86 8.72 0.85
N VAL A 93 5.40 7.77 1.66
CA VAL A 93 3.98 7.40 1.72
C VAL A 93 3.42 7.73 3.09
N ASP A 94 2.51 8.70 3.16
CA ASP A 94 1.88 9.07 4.43
C ASP A 94 0.88 8.01 4.92
N PHE A 95 0.41 8.13 6.16
CA PHE A 95 -0.50 7.13 6.77
C PHE A 95 -1.77 6.89 5.94
N ILE A 96 -2.36 7.90 5.33
CA ILE A 96 -3.62 7.77 4.58
C ILE A 96 -3.37 7.22 3.18
N GLU A 97 -2.27 7.61 2.55
CA GLU A 97 -1.81 6.97 1.32
C GLU A 97 -1.55 5.48 1.54
N PHE A 98 -0.85 5.12 2.62
CA PHE A 98 -0.60 3.73 3.01
C PHE A 98 -1.91 2.96 3.17
N VAL A 99 -2.86 3.48 3.98
CA VAL A 99 -4.15 2.84 4.22
C VAL A 99 -4.90 2.61 2.91
N LEU A 100 -5.00 3.64 2.05
CA LEU A 100 -5.76 3.56 0.81
C LEU A 100 -5.07 2.64 -0.21
N ALA A 101 -3.75 2.70 -0.32
CA ALA A 101 -2.96 1.88 -1.22
C ALA A 101 -3.06 0.40 -0.84
N VAL A 102 -2.81 0.07 0.43
CA VAL A 102 -2.93 -1.31 0.95
C VAL A 102 -4.35 -1.82 0.80
N TRP A 103 -5.36 -1.04 1.22
CA TRP A 103 -6.76 -1.47 1.16
C TRP A 103 -7.18 -1.79 -0.27
N ASN A 104 -6.74 -0.98 -1.24
CA ASN A 104 -7.03 -1.21 -2.64
C ASN A 104 -6.24 -2.39 -3.21
N TYR A 105 -4.92 -2.37 -3.11
CA TYR A 105 -4.04 -3.31 -3.77
C TYR A 105 -4.20 -4.73 -3.21
N CYS A 106 -4.24 -4.88 -1.88
CA CYS A 106 -4.41 -6.19 -1.24
C CYS A 106 -5.80 -6.78 -1.43
N SER A 107 -6.81 -5.99 -1.84
CA SER A 107 -8.14 -6.51 -2.16
C SER A 107 -8.48 -6.50 -3.66
N PHE A 108 -7.48 -6.32 -4.54
CA PHE A 108 -7.69 -6.43 -5.98
C PHE A 108 -8.14 -7.85 -6.37
N SER A 109 -9.16 -7.89 -7.23
CA SER A 109 -9.51 -9.09 -7.98
C SER A 109 -8.41 -9.41 -9.01
N HIS A 110 -8.46 -10.62 -9.58
CA HIS A 110 -7.57 -10.97 -10.69
C HIS A 110 -7.63 -9.94 -11.83
N ALA A 111 -8.84 -9.55 -12.26
CA ALA A 111 -9.02 -8.56 -13.33
C ALA A 111 -8.45 -7.18 -12.97
N SER A 112 -8.63 -6.75 -11.71
CA SER A 112 -8.06 -5.50 -11.19
C SER A 112 -6.54 -5.54 -11.16
N LEU A 113 -5.95 -6.68 -10.77
CA LEU A 113 -4.51 -6.86 -10.74
C LEU A 113 -3.90 -6.88 -12.15
N VAL A 114 -4.57 -7.52 -13.12
CA VAL A 114 -4.16 -7.47 -14.53
C VAL A 114 -4.16 -6.04 -15.06
N ARG A 115 -5.21 -5.27 -14.74
CA ARG A 115 -5.28 -3.86 -15.13
C ARG A 115 -4.15 -3.04 -14.49
N PHE A 116 -3.91 -3.25 -13.20
CA PHE A 116 -2.83 -2.56 -12.51
C PHE A 116 -1.45 -2.92 -13.08
N ALA A 117 -1.21 -4.19 -13.41
CA ALA A 117 0.03 -4.60 -14.06
C ALA A 117 0.20 -3.95 -15.44
N PHE A 118 -0.89 -3.83 -16.22
CA PHE A 118 -0.88 -3.07 -17.47
C PHE A 118 -0.46 -1.63 -17.24
N ASP A 119 -1.08 -0.93 -16.28
CA ASP A 119 -0.78 0.47 -16.00
C ASP A 119 0.66 0.69 -15.49
N ILE A 120 1.32 -0.35 -14.95
CA ILE A 120 2.75 -0.30 -14.61
C ILE A 120 3.65 -0.53 -15.82
N TYR A 121 3.23 -1.41 -16.74
CA TYR A 121 4.01 -1.73 -17.94
C TYR A 121 3.91 -0.66 -19.03
N ASP A 122 2.78 0.04 -19.12
CA ASP A 122 2.57 1.25 -19.92
C ASP A 122 3.21 2.46 -19.21
N LEU A 123 4.50 2.69 -19.49
CA LEU A 123 5.33 3.64 -18.75
C LEU A 123 5.08 5.08 -19.16
N ASP A 124 4.71 5.30 -20.42
CA ASP A 124 4.36 6.62 -20.94
C ASP A 124 2.89 6.96 -20.71
N GLY A 125 2.07 6.01 -20.25
CA GLY A 125 0.65 6.20 -19.96
C GLY A 125 -0.17 6.44 -21.22
N SER A 126 0.32 5.99 -22.39
CA SER A 126 -0.35 6.17 -23.67
C SER A 126 -1.65 5.35 -23.79
N GLY A 127 -1.86 4.39 -22.88
CA GLY A 127 -2.98 3.46 -22.91
C GLY A 127 -2.74 2.23 -23.80
N GLU A 128 -1.55 2.10 -24.38
CA GLU A 128 -1.10 0.96 -25.17
C GLU A 128 0.36 0.62 -24.84
N ILE A 129 0.68 -0.67 -24.76
CA ILE A 129 2.05 -1.12 -24.50
C ILE A 129 2.83 -1.22 -25.82
N GLU A 130 3.97 -0.53 -25.91
CA GLU A 130 4.88 -0.62 -27.05
C GLU A 130 5.94 -1.72 -26.91
N HIS A 131 6.71 -1.97 -27.98
CA HIS A 131 7.64 -3.09 -28.04
C HIS A 131 8.73 -3.00 -26.96
N ALA A 132 9.27 -1.79 -26.76
CA ALA A 132 10.26 -1.55 -25.73
C ALA A 132 9.73 -1.84 -24.31
N GLU A 133 8.44 -1.59 -24.07
CA GLU A 133 7.77 -1.87 -22.80
C GLU A 133 7.49 -3.36 -22.61
N VAL A 134 7.14 -4.09 -23.69
CA VAL A 134 7.07 -5.57 -23.67
C VAL A 134 8.40 -6.18 -23.23
N LEU A 135 9.52 -5.72 -23.81
CA LEU A 135 10.84 -6.25 -23.45
C LEU A 135 11.18 -5.97 -21.97
N ARG A 136 10.77 -4.80 -21.45
CA ARG A 136 10.93 -4.46 -20.03
C ARG A 136 10.08 -5.37 -19.14
N CYS A 137 8.82 -5.59 -19.49
CA CYS A 137 7.91 -6.50 -18.81
C CYS A 137 8.50 -7.93 -18.73
N VAL A 138 9.01 -8.44 -19.84
CA VAL A 138 9.63 -9.77 -19.89
C VAL A 138 10.93 -9.81 -19.07
N ARG A 139 11.77 -8.79 -19.15
CA ARG A 139 12.97 -8.69 -18.31
C ARG A 139 12.63 -8.70 -16.81
N GLU A 140 11.52 -8.11 -16.41
CA GLU A 140 11.09 -8.12 -15.01
C GLU A 140 10.75 -9.52 -14.50
N VAL A 141 10.15 -10.34 -15.35
CA VAL A 141 9.69 -11.68 -15.01
C VAL A 141 10.82 -12.71 -15.06
N TRP A 142 11.74 -12.58 -16.02
CA TRP A 142 12.85 -13.53 -16.23
C TRP A 142 14.24 -13.03 -15.80
N GLY A 143 14.34 -11.78 -15.34
CA GLY A 143 15.59 -11.16 -14.91
C GLY A 143 16.54 -10.81 -16.06
N GLY A 144 17.81 -10.56 -15.72
CA GLY A 144 18.84 -10.13 -16.66
C GLY A 144 19.16 -11.12 -17.79
N ALA A 145 18.94 -12.42 -17.56
CA ALA A 145 19.21 -13.50 -18.52
C ALA A 145 17.98 -13.91 -19.35
N TRP A 146 16.98 -13.01 -19.47
CA TRP A 146 15.75 -13.30 -20.23
C TRP A 146 16.02 -13.60 -21.72
N GLU A 147 17.11 -13.08 -22.30
CA GLU A 147 17.49 -13.32 -23.69
C GLU A 147 17.81 -14.80 -23.96
N ASP A 148 18.43 -15.47 -22.98
CA ASP A 148 18.77 -16.90 -23.06
C ASP A 148 17.58 -17.82 -22.74
N SER A 149 16.50 -17.26 -22.17
CA SER A 149 15.32 -18.03 -21.77
C SER A 149 14.42 -18.33 -22.98
N SER A 150 14.41 -19.59 -23.42
CA SER A 150 13.50 -20.06 -24.49
C SER A 150 12.03 -19.73 -24.21
N SER A 151 11.62 -19.76 -22.94
CA SER A 151 10.25 -19.40 -22.54
C SER A 151 9.98 -17.90 -22.70
N ALA A 152 10.93 -17.05 -22.31
CA ALA A 152 10.82 -15.60 -22.49
C ALA A 152 10.77 -15.22 -23.97
N GLN A 153 11.67 -15.79 -24.79
CA GLN A 153 11.69 -15.57 -26.24
C GLN A 153 10.37 -15.98 -26.91
N LYS A 154 9.78 -17.11 -26.51
CA LYS A 154 8.46 -17.54 -27.00
C LYS A 154 7.34 -16.57 -26.61
N ILE A 155 7.42 -15.93 -25.44
CA ILE A 155 6.43 -14.94 -25.01
C ILE A 155 6.57 -13.66 -25.82
N VAL A 156 7.79 -13.14 -25.98
CA VAL A 156 8.07 -11.96 -26.82
C VAL A 156 7.60 -12.20 -28.25
N ALA A 157 7.99 -13.31 -28.88
CA ALA A 157 7.58 -13.63 -30.24
C ALA A 157 6.05 -13.68 -30.41
N LYS A 158 5.31 -14.16 -29.40
CA LYS A 158 3.84 -14.15 -29.43
C LYS A 158 3.24 -12.76 -29.29
N LEU A 159 3.81 -11.92 -28.42
CA LEU A 159 3.39 -10.53 -28.28
C LEU A 159 3.68 -9.74 -29.55
N ASP A 160 4.85 -9.93 -30.17
CA ASP A 160 5.22 -9.31 -31.45
C ASP A 160 4.24 -9.69 -32.56
N MET A 161 3.87 -10.98 -32.67
CA MET A 161 2.84 -11.41 -33.63
C MET A 161 1.50 -10.71 -33.41
N ILE A 162 1.09 -10.50 -32.15
CA ILE A 162 -0.16 -9.79 -31.84
C ILE A 162 -0.04 -8.32 -32.24
N MET A 163 1.07 -7.67 -31.89
CA MET A 163 1.33 -6.26 -32.18
C MET A 163 1.42 -6.00 -33.69
N HIS A 164 2.05 -6.88 -34.46
CA HIS A 164 2.06 -6.78 -35.92
C HIS A 164 0.68 -6.92 -36.57
N ALA A 165 -0.26 -7.59 -35.89
CA ALA A 165 -1.64 -7.70 -36.34
C ALA A 165 -2.51 -6.50 -35.93
N THR A 166 -2.01 -5.57 -35.10
CA THR A 166 -2.73 -4.33 -34.75
C THR A 166 -2.37 -3.20 -35.70
N ALA A 167 -3.30 -2.25 -35.89
CA ALA A 167 -3.06 -1.08 -36.73
C ALA A 167 -2.05 -0.10 -36.11
N SER A 168 -1.96 -0.05 -34.77
CA SER A 168 -1.02 0.80 -34.04
C SER A 168 0.39 0.21 -33.94
N GLY A 169 0.55 -1.09 -34.18
CA GLY A 169 1.79 -1.80 -33.84
C GLY A 169 2.01 -1.91 -32.32
N LYS A 170 0.98 -1.60 -31.52
CA LYS A 170 1.01 -1.60 -30.05
C LYS A 170 -0.04 -2.54 -29.47
N LEU A 171 0.06 -2.82 -28.17
CA LEU A 171 -0.81 -3.73 -27.44
C LEU A 171 -1.79 -2.96 -26.55
N SER A 172 -3.07 -2.95 -26.92
CA SER A 172 -4.11 -2.35 -26.08
C SER A 172 -4.36 -3.14 -24.78
N VAL A 173 -4.98 -2.50 -23.80
CA VAL A 173 -5.39 -3.11 -22.52
C VAL A 173 -6.14 -4.43 -22.73
N GLN A 174 -7.09 -4.47 -23.65
CA GLN A 174 -7.91 -5.66 -23.89
C GLN A 174 -7.07 -6.81 -24.41
N LYS A 175 -6.13 -6.52 -25.34
CA LYS A 175 -5.22 -7.54 -25.87
C LYS A 175 -4.23 -8.03 -24.84
N PHE A 176 -3.71 -7.13 -24.00
CA PHE A 176 -2.89 -7.53 -22.86
C PHE A 176 -3.66 -8.42 -21.88
N GLN A 177 -4.90 -8.07 -21.53
CA GLN A 177 -5.75 -8.88 -20.65
C GLN A 177 -6.00 -10.28 -21.22
N GLU A 178 -6.40 -10.37 -22.50
CA GLU A 178 -6.60 -11.65 -23.20
C GLU A 178 -5.32 -12.51 -23.18
N PHE A 179 -4.16 -11.88 -23.37
CA PHE A 179 -2.87 -12.56 -23.36
C PHE A 179 -2.46 -13.02 -21.96
N ALA A 180 -2.54 -12.14 -20.96
CA ALA A 180 -2.15 -12.39 -19.57
C ALA A 180 -3.01 -13.50 -18.92
N LEU A 181 -4.28 -13.63 -19.32
CA LEU A 181 -5.13 -14.74 -18.89
C LEU A 181 -4.60 -16.12 -19.35
N ARG A 182 -3.96 -16.18 -20.53
CA ARG A 182 -3.33 -17.41 -21.05
C ARG A 182 -1.87 -17.56 -20.62
N HIS A 183 -1.25 -16.46 -20.20
CA HIS A 183 0.15 -16.37 -19.82
C HIS A 183 0.30 -15.65 -18.46
N PRO A 184 -0.21 -16.24 -17.36
CA PRO A 184 -0.25 -15.58 -16.05
C PRO A 184 1.12 -15.28 -15.46
N ILE A 185 2.19 -15.88 -16.00
CA ILE A 185 3.57 -15.60 -15.62
C ILE A 185 3.95 -14.12 -15.79
N LEU A 186 3.34 -13.40 -16.73
CA LEU A 186 3.55 -11.95 -16.90
C LEU A 186 3.05 -11.11 -15.72
N LEU A 187 2.19 -11.68 -14.90
CA LEU A 187 1.62 -11.05 -13.72
C LEU A 187 2.36 -11.47 -12.44
N PHE A 188 3.38 -12.33 -12.53
CA PHE A 188 4.08 -12.85 -11.36
C PHE A 188 4.62 -11.74 -10.44
N PRO A 189 5.25 -10.66 -10.95
CA PRO A 189 5.68 -9.54 -10.09
C PRO A 189 4.52 -8.91 -9.31
N ALA A 190 3.36 -8.73 -9.97
CA ALA A 190 2.16 -8.19 -9.34
C ALA A 190 1.59 -9.15 -8.27
N PHE A 191 1.53 -10.44 -8.55
CA PHE A 191 1.05 -11.44 -7.59
C PHE A 191 1.99 -11.59 -6.41
N GLN A 192 3.30 -11.57 -6.65
CA GLN A 192 4.30 -11.68 -5.60
C GLN A 192 4.21 -10.49 -4.63
N LEU A 193 4.19 -9.27 -5.16
CA LEU A 193 4.04 -8.07 -4.33
C LEU A 193 2.72 -8.11 -3.54
N GLN A 194 1.60 -8.43 -4.19
CA GLN A 194 0.30 -8.53 -3.52
C GLN A 194 0.31 -9.58 -2.40
N THR A 195 0.91 -10.74 -2.66
CA THR A 195 0.97 -11.85 -1.71
C THR A 195 1.80 -11.49 -0.49
N GLU A 196 2.99 -10.91 -0.67
CA GLU A 196 3.84 -10.49 0.45
C GLU A 196 3.20 -9.36 1.26
N MET A 197 2.58 -8.38 0.60
CA MET A 197 1.79 -7.36 1.30
C MET A 197 0.63 -7.97 2.08
N GLN A 198 -0.12 -8.90 1.50
CA GLN A 198 -1.25 -9.56 2.18
C GLN A 198 -0.79 -10.36 3.40
N LYS A 199 0.35 -11.06 3.33
CA LYS A 199 0.92 -11.81 4.45
C LYS A 199 1.34 -10.89 5.59
N LYS A 200 2.01 -9.78 5.26
CA LYS A 200 2.66 -8.89 6.22
C LYS A 200 1.70 -7.85 6.80
N VAL A 201 0.68 -7.47 6.05
CA VAL A 201 -0.32 -6.49 6.47
C VAL A 201 -1.64 -7.21 6.69
N LEU A 202 -2.13 -7.32 7.94
CA LEU A 202 -3.43 -7.93 8.33
C LEU A 202 -3.67 -9.42 7.97
N GLY A 203 -2.84 -10.05 7.13
CA GLY A 203 -2.86 -11.48 6.83
C GLY A 203 -3.74 -11.89 5.65
N GLU A 204 -3.33 -12.95 4.93
CA GLU A 204 -3.98 -13.40 3.69
C GLU A 204 -5.48 -13.73 3.86
N LYS A 205 -5.84 -14.40 4.97
CA LYS A 205 -7.24 -14.75 5.26
C LYS A 205 -8.14 -13.52 5.38
N PHE A 206 -7.63 -12.45 5.96
CA PHE A 206 -8.34 -11.18 6.07
C PHE A 206 -8.61 -10.60 4.68
N TRP A 207 -7.58 -10.51 3.84
CA TRP A 207 -7.72 -9.94 2.50
C TRP A 207 -8.58 -10.78 1.56
N LEU A 208 -8.54 -12.11 1.68
CA LEU A 208 -9.47 -12.99 0.97
C LEU A 208 -10.93 -12.69 1.35
N HIS A 209 -11.22 -12.36 2.61
CA HIS A 209 -12.56 -11.95 3.03
C HIS A 209 -12.94 -10.58 2.46
N VAL A 210 -12.04 -9.58 2.55
CA VAL A 210 -12.26 -8.24 2.00
C VAL A 210 -12.50 -8.29 0.49
N ALA A 211 -11.67 -9.02 -0.26
CA ALA A 211 -11.79 -9.18 -1.71
C ALA A 211 -13.12 -9.84 -2.12
N LYS A 212 -13.59 -10.86 -1.37
CA LYS A 212 -14.90 -11.49 -1.60
C LYS A 212 -16.05 -10.50 -1.38
N LYS A 213 -16.00 -9.71 -0.31
CA LYS A 213 -17.00 -8.67 -0.02
C LYS A 213 -17.00 -7.58 -1.11
N ARG A 214 -15.82 -7.26 -1.65
CA ARG A 214 -15.63 -6.32 -2.75
C ARG A 214 -16.11 -6.86 -4.10
N GLY A 215 -15.99 -8.17 -4.35
CA GLY A 215 -16.47 -8.81 -5.59
C GLY A 215 -17.99 -8.77 -5.79
N GLY A 216 -18.76 -8.44 -4.75
CA GLY A 216 -20.19 -8.10 -4.85
C GLY A 216 -20.47 -6.61 -5.14
N VAL A 217 -19.44 -5.78 -5.24
CA VAL A 217 -19.50 -4.33 -5.52
C VAL A 217 -19.02 -4.09 -6.95
N ASN A 218 -19.68 -3.21 -7.71
CA ASN A 218 -19.33 -2.96 -9.11
C ASN A 218 -17.90 -2.41 -9.22
N PRO A 219 -17.02 -2.96 -10.09
CA PRO A 219 -15.66 -2.45 -10.29
C PRO A 219 -15.57 -0.95 -10.64
N ARG A 220 -16.64 -0.36 -11.20
CA ARG A 220 -16.75 1.09 -11.46
C ARG A 220 -17.11 1.93 -10.22
N ASP A 221 -17.65 1.31 -9.17
CA ASP A 221 -17.97 1.98 -7.90
C ASP A 221 -16.73 2.22 -7.03
N LEU A 222 -15.60 1.63 -7.43
CA LEU A 222 -14.29 2.13 -7.02
C LEU A 222 -14.07 3.45 -7.72
N ASN A 223 -14.68 4.47 -7.13
CA ASN A 223 -14.51 5.83 -7.57
C ASN A 223 -13.05 6.22 -7.27
N TRP A 224 -12.16 5.96 -8.22
CA TRP A 224 -10.78 6.45 -8.17
C TRP A 224 -10.76 7.97 -8.03
N VAL A 225 -11.83 8.69 -8.39
CA VAL A 225 -12.00 10.12 -8.08
C VAL A 225 -12.14 10.35 -6.57
N ASN A 226 -12.84 9.48 -5.83
CA ASN A 226 -12.91 9.58 -4.36
C ASN A 226 -11.56 9.24 -3.70
N VAL A 227 -10.81 8.28 -4.25
CA VAL A 227 -9.44 7.93 -3.80
C VAL A 227 -8.45 9.06 -4.12
N GLN A 228 -8.53 9.64 -5.33
CA GLN A 228 -7.74 10.79 -5.76
C GLN A 228 -8.08 12.06 -4.98
N MET A 229 -9.36 12.27 -4.63
CA MET A 229 -9.77 13.41 -3.79
C MET A 229 -9.29 13.23 -2.34
N LEU A 230 -9.30 12.00 -1.82
CA LEU A 230 -8.73 11.69 -0.50
C LEU A 230 -7.20 11.83 -0.47
N SER A 231 -6.50 11.41 -1.53
CA SER A 231 -5.05 11.53 -1.61
C SER A 231 -4.60 12.98 -1.81
N LYS A 232 -5.34 13.79 -2.59
CA LYS A 232 -5.10 15.24 -2.67
C LYS A 232 -5.32 15.98 -1.35
N MET A 233 -5.99 15.35 -0.39
CA MET A 233 -6.17 15.87 0.96
C MET A 233 -5.20 15.22 1.97
N SER A 234 -4.34 14.27 1.59
CA SER A 234 -3.69 13.33 2.52
C SER A 234 -2.64 13.99 3.41
N LYS A 235 -1.60 14.64 2.89
CA LYS A 235 -0.46 15.08 3.72
C LYS A 235 -0.86 15.91 4.93
N GLN A 236 -1.70 16.94 4.74
CA GLN A 236 -2.21 17.77 5.86
C GLN A 236 -3.19 17.02 6.78
N THR A 237 -3.97 16.08 6.24
CA THR A 237 -4.93 15.31 7.04
C THR A 237 -4.22 14.24 7.86
N SER A 238 -3.27 13.52 7.26
CA SER A 238 -2.37 12.55 7.87
C SER A 238 -1.55 13.21 8.98
N SER A 239 -0.89 14.33 8.68
CA SER A 239 -0.12 15.09 9.66
C SER A 239 -0.98 15.56 10.85
N LYS A 240 -2.16 16.16 10.60
CA LYS A 240 -3.09 16.56 11.68
C LYS A 240 -3.57 15.37 12.51
N PHE A 241 -3.81 14.23 11.86
CA PHE A 241 -4.25 13.03 12.55
C PHE A 241 -3.15 12.47 13.45
N LEU A 242 -1.92 12.33 12.94
CA LEU A 242 -0.77 11.85 13.69
C LEU A 242 -0.41 12.82 14.83
N GLN A 243 -0.42 14.14 14.58
CA GLN A 243 -0.21 15.15 15.62
C GLN A 243 -1.24 15.03 16.75
N ALA A 244 -2.52 14.83 16.41
CA ALA A 244 -3.57 14.65 17.42
C ALA A 244 -3.37 13.38 18.27
N LEU A 245 -2.70 12.35 17.74
CA LEU A 245 -2.31 11.16 18.51
C LEU A 245 -1.17 11.48 19.48
N GLU A 246 -0.15 12.20 19.02
CA GLU A 246 0.99 12.61 19.82
C GLU A 246 0.59 13.56 20.95
N ASP A 247 -0.25 14.56 20.66
CA ASP A 247 -0.73 15.54 21.63
C ASP A 247 -1.53 14.86 22.75
N ASP A 248 -2.45 13.95 22.41
CA ASP A 248 -3.21 13.19 23.41
C ASP A 248 -2.30 12.25 24.23
N LEU A 249 -1.35 11.59 23.58
CA LEU A 249 -0.37 10.78 24.28
C LEU A 249 0.43 11.63 25.28
N GLY A 250 0.88 12.81 24.87
CA GLY A 250 1.56 13.79 25.70
C GLY A 250 0.73 14.28 26.88
N GLU A 251 -0.54 14.65 26.66
CA GLU A 251 -1.49 15.04 27.71
C GLU A 251 -1.70 13.93 28.73
N GLN A 252 -1.88 12.68 28.29
CA GLN A 252 -2.08 11.54 29.20
C GLN A 252 -0.84 11.26 30.05
N ILE A 253 0.36 11.37 29.46
CA ILE A 253 1.63 11.25 30.18
C ILE A 253 1.77 12.39 31.20
N ALA A 254 1.51 13.63 30.80
CA ALA A 254 1.61 14.81 31.67
C ALA A 254 0.62 14.74 32.85
N ASN A 255 -0.62 14.34 32.61
CA ASN A 255 -1.63 14.14 33.65
C ASN A 255 -1.25 13.01 34.62
N HIS A 256 -0.62 11.93 34.12
CA HIS A 256 -0.12 10.86 34.99
C HIS A 256 1.08 11.28 35.85
N LEU A 257 2.01 12.05 35.28
CA LEU A 257 3.16 12.59 36.03
C LEU A 257 2.71 13.60 37.11
N SER A 258 1.68 14.40 36.81
CA SER A 258 1.13 15.42 37.74
C SER A 258 0.31 14.82 38.89
N THR A 259 -0.08 13.54 38.82
CA THR A 259 -0.90 12.86 39.84
C THR A 259 -0.09 11.93 40.76
N LYS A 260 1.24 11.82 40.58
CA LYS A 260 2.10 11.11 41.55
C LYS A 260 2.31 11.96 42.81
N PRO A 261 2.00 11.46 44.01
CA PRO A 261 2.29 12.19 45.24
C PRO A 261 3.81 12.33 45.41
N GLU A 262 4.27 13.54 45.75
CA GLU A 262 5.64 13.76 46.21
C GLU A 262 5.91 12.80 47.38
N ILE A 263 6.81 11.85 47.18
CA ILE A 263 7.38 11.10 48.31
C ILE A 263 8.23 12.12 49.06
N GLY A 264 7.59 12.77 50.03
CA GLY A 264 8.22 13.75 50.90
C GLY A 264 9.50 13.17 51.47
N GLY A 265 10.62 13.75 51.05
CA GLY A 265 11.94 13.46 51.61
C GLY A 265 11.89 13.74 53.11
N ARG A 266 11.80 12.68 53.91
CA ARG A 266 12.15 12.74 55.33
C ARG A 266 13.62 13.15 55.38
N ARG A 267 13.87 14.37 55.84
CA ARG A 267 15.14 14.75 56.45
C ARG A 267 15.42 13.74 57.57
N LEU A 268 16.55 13.05 57.47
CA LEU A 268 17.31 12.55 58.59
C LEU A 268 18.64 13.30 58.59
#